data_AF-A0A0P1HAJ4-F1
#
_entry.id   AF-A0A0P1HAJ4-F1
#
_cell.length_a   1.000
_cell.length_b   1.000
_cell.length_c   1.000
_cell.angle_alpha   90.00
_cell.angle_beta   90.00
_cell.angle_gamma   90.00
#
_symmetry.space_group_name_H-M   'P 1'
#
loop_
_entity.id
_entity.type
_entity.pdbx_description
1 polymer ?
#
loop_
_entity_poly.entity_id
_entity_poly.type
_entity_poly.pdbx_seq_one_letter_code
_entity_poly.pdbx_strand_id
1 'polypeptide(L)'
;MGTRTGSVLSVERLLRQQVGDPEIIAAAVAAAAKLYGGQLDECDALGAIQPEIKTLAALQITPPSKLDLAGFKIAIDVAGDEVLKLALITVGLNRAYENMFHPKHSNAELVKALGQHDNRIVKQYSVWSVIENVGLSISDLGIPFTNLDNEPSNVQAKMLQLGAEKIADLKERQEVIRKGSYLPTVEAREGLAKGLQSVYYDGLEGVTLDWYDIEGSSRVRELLAEHFARYGSDCVPYGDKALELFEADQTLKKRLYLGAEGTSLFGKLKANDLREGTLDMFGGDLDPLTARLMEKQKLPIVNVLMMCASPKDAGDPLRLDEEARDLKEQIRLVEKPKQDIIVTHAWAVRTDQVQMEVMNNAPDVLHFSGHGATGILCFEDKNGNVADVSAAAVEGLIKLSDSVQCLVLNACFSESIATQVKDHVKAVIGCSIAIGDEAAIAFTRAFYRALRHGHHYRRAFDLALNELQLNGMENEAKKYKFVVGNA
;
A
#
# COMPACT_ATOMS: atom_id res chain seq x y z
N MET A 1 3.45 -20.52 -24.14
CA MET A 1 3.16 -20.73 -22.71
C MET A 1 2.22 -19.68 -22.09
N GLY A 2 1.73 -18.67 -22.84
CA GLY A 2 0.75 -17.69 -22.33
C GLY A 2 -0.62 -17.70 -23.01
N THR A 3 -0.96 -18.77 -23.74
CA THR A 3 -2.25 -18.91 -24.44
C THR A 3 -3.20 -19.79 -23.62
N ARG A 4 -4.52 -19.54 -23.69
CA ARG A 4 -5.57 -20.34 -23.03
C ARG A 4 -5.35 -21.85 -23.25
N THR A 5 -5.04 -22.25 -24.49
CA THR A 5 -4.73 -23.64 -24.87
C THR A 5 -3.50 -24.22 -24.16
N GLY A 6 -2.43 -23.42 -23.98
CA GLY A 6 -1.23 -23.85 -23.27
C GLY A 6 -1.44 -23.99 -21.76
N SER A 7 -2.24 -23.10 -21.17
CA SER A 7 -2.62 -23.18 -19.76
C SER A 7 -3.52 -24.38 -19.49
N VAL A 8 -4.48 -24.66 -20.37
CA VAL A 8 -5.37 -25.84 -20.30
C VAL A 8 -4.55 -27.13 -20.30
N LEU A 9 -3.62 -27.30 -21.25
CA LEU A 9 -2.76 -28.49 -21.31
C LEU A 9 -1.92 -28.71 -20.04
N SER A 10 -1.51 -27.62 -19.38
CA SER A 10 -0.75 -27.68 -18.13
C SER A 10 -1.62 -28.15 -16.97
N VAL A 11 -2.86 -27.66 -16.88
CA VAL A 11 -3.85 -28.08 -15.87
C VAL A 11 -4.26 -29.54 -16.08
N GLU A 12 -4.54 -29.94 -17.32
CA GLU A 12 -4.87 -31.34 -17.64
C GLU A 12 -3.72 -32.30 -17.33
N ARG A 13 -2.48 -31.88 -17.62
CA ARG A 13 -1.30 -32.68 -17.28
C ARG A 13 -1.13 -32.82 -15.77
N LEU A 14 -1.37 -31.75 -15.01
CA LEU A 14 -1.31 -31.78 -13.54
C LEU A 14 -2.34 -32.75 -12.97
N LEU A 15 -3.59 -32.68 -13.46
CA LEU A 15 -4.69 -33.58 -13.07
C LEU A 15 -4.38 -35.05 -13.38
N ARG A 16 -3.65 -35.33 -14.47
CA ARG A 16 -3.22 -36.69 -14.83
C ARG A 16 -2.01 -37.18 -14.04
N GLN A 17 -1.16 -36.29 -13.52
CA GLN A 17 0.11 -36.63 -12.86
C GLN A 17 0.03 -36.67 -11.33
N GLN A 18 -0.91 -35.94 -10.70
CA GLN A 18 -1.03 -35.85 -9.24
C GLN A 18 -2.43 -36.23 -8.76
N VAL A 19 -2.74 -37.52 -8.84
CA VAL A 19 -4.05 -38.11 -8.54
C VAL A 19 -4.33 -38.27 -7.02
N GLY A 20 -3.43 -37.81 -6.13
CA GLY A 20 -3.50 -38.14 -4.70
C GLY A 20 -3.73 -36.98 -3.73
N ASP A 21 -3.54 -35.73 -4.14
CA ASP A 21 -3.61 -34.58 -3.23
C ASP A 21 -4.90 -33.76 -3.46
N PRO A 22 -5.86 -33.79 -2.52
CA PRO A 22 -7.14 -33.10 -2.68
C PRO A 22 -7.00 -31.59 -2.86
N GLU A 23 -5.97 -30.95 -2.30
CA GLU A 23 -5.77 -29.50 -2.42
C GLU A 23 -5.29 -29.11 -3.81
N ILE A 24 -4.40 -29.94 -4.37
CA ILE A 24 -3.90 -29.75 -5.74
C ILE A 24 -5.03 -29.98 -6.74
N ILE A 25 -5.88 -30.98 -6.49
CA ILE A 25 -7.07 -31.24 -7.29
C ILE A 25 -8.03 -30.05 -7.23
N ALA A 26 -8.33 -29.52 -6.04
CA ALA A 26 -9.19 -28.35 -5.89
C ALA A 26 -8.61 -27.11 -6.61
N ALA A 27 -7.31 -26.85 -6.46
CA ALA A 27 -6.64 -25.74 -7.16
C ALA A 27 -6.66 -25.91 -8.69
N ALA A 28 -6.49 -27.13 -9.19
CA ALA A 28 -6.56 -27.44 -10.62
C ALA A 28 -7.98 -27.27 -11.17
N VAL A 29 -9.00 -27.72 -10.43
CA VAL A 29 -10.41 -27.49 -10.77
C VAL A 29 -10.72 -26.00 -10.81
N ALA A 30 -10.30 -25.24 -9.80
CA ALA A 30 -10.47 -23.80 -9.77
C ALA A 30 -9.82 -23.15 -11.00
N ALA A 31 -8.56 -23.50 -11.31
CA ALA A 31 -7.89 -22.99 -12.51
C ALA A 31 -8.64 -23.36 -13.81
N ALA A 32 -9.11 -24.60 -13.94
CA ALA A 32 -9.92 -25.04 -15.07
C ALA A 32 -11.23 -24.25 -15.16
N ALA A 33 -11.96 -24.07 -14.07
CA ALA A 33 -13.20 -23.29 -14.02
C ALA A 33 -12.99 -21.86 -14.56
N LYS A 34 -11.83 -21.25 -14.28
CA LYS A 34 -11.46 -19.93 -14.81
C LYS A 34 -11.27 -19.98 -16.31
N LEU A 35 -10.53 -20.97 -16.79
CA LEU A 35 -10.14 -21.12 -18.19
C LEU A 35 -11.32 -21.51 -19.07
N TYR A 36 -12.28 -22.27 -18.56
CA TYR A 36 -13.49 -22.70 -19.28
C TYR A 36 -14.71 -21.84 -18.98
N GLY A 37 -14.56 -20.76 -18.19
CA GLY A 37 -15.66 -19.83 -17.91
C GLY A 37 -16.83 -20.46 -17.14
N GLY A 38 -16.61 -21.56 -16.42
CA GLY A 38 -17.63 -22.32 -15.69
C GLY A 38 -18.09 -23.62 -16.36
N GLN A 39 -17.76 -23.85 -17.64
CA GLN A 39 -18.16 -25.06 -18.38
C GLN A 39 -17.18 -26.22 -18.12
N LEU A 40 -17.28 -26.83 -16.94
CA LEU A 40 -16.35 -27.89 -16.51
C LEU A 40 -16.48 -29.20 -17.30
N ASP A 41 -17.64 -29.45 -17.91
CA ASP A 41 -17.89 -30.65 -18.73
C ASP A 41 -17.04 -30.69 -20.01
N GLU A 42 -16.47 -29.55 -20.42
CA GLU A 42 -15.55 -29.46 -21.57
C GLU A 42 -14.13 -29.97 -21.27
N CYS A 43 -13.84 -30.35 -20.02
CA CYS A 43 -12.54 -30.84 -19.60
C CYS A 43 -12.59 -32.32 -19.19
N ASP A 44 -12.21 -33.21 -20.12
CA ASP A 44 -12.19 -34.66 -19.90
C ASP A 44 -11.34 -35.07 -18.69
N ALA A 45 -10.27 -34.32 -18.40
CA ALA A 45 -9.37 -34.58 -17.28
C ALA A 45 -10.04 -34.42 -15.90
N LEU A 46 -11.17 -33.70 -15.83
CA LEU A 46 -11.94 -33.57 -14.61
C LEU A 46 -12.86 -34.77 -14.37
N GLY A 47 -13.16 -35.60 -15.38
CA GLY A 47 -14.15 -36.68 -15.29
C GLY A 47 -14.03 -37.58 -14.04
N ALA A 48 -12.80 -37.89 -13.60
CA ALA A 48 -12.51 -38.76 -12.46
C ALA A 48 -12.69 -38.13 -11.06
N ILE A 49 -12.88 -36.81 -10.95
CA ILE A 49 -13.00 -36.12 -9.67
C ILE A 49 -14.46 -36.19 -9.16
N GLN A 50 -14.63 -36.26 -7.84
CA GLN A 50 -15.95 -36.22 -7.18
C GLN A 50 -16.72 -34.95 -7.59
N PRO A 51 -18.01 -35.05 -7.96
CA PRO A 51 -18.84 -33.90 -8.37
C PRO A 51 -18.85 -32.76 -7.34
N GLU A 52 -18.86 -33.08 -6.05
CA GLU A 52 -18.87 -32.13 -4.94
C GLU A 52 -17.61 -31.26 -4.94
N ILE A 53 -16.44 -31.89 -5.05
CA ILE A 53 -15.16 -31.21 -5.11
C ILE A 53 -15.09 -30.31 -6.35
N LYS A 54 -15.59 -30.80 -7.50
CA LYS A 54 -15.62 -29.99 -8.74
C LYS A 54 -16.39 -28.69 -8.55
N THR A 55 -17.64 -28.81 -8.09
CA THR A 55 -18.54 -27.67 -7.95
C THR A 55 -18.01 -26.69 -6.91
N LEU A 56 -17.60 -27.18 -5.75
CA LEU A 56 -17.12 -26.33 -4.65
C LEU A 56 -15.81 -25.63 -4.99
N ALA A 57 -14.85 -26.33 -5.61
CA ALA A 57 -13.59 -25.72 -6.01
C ALA A 57 -13.78 -24.70 -7.15
N ALA A 58 -14.67 -24.97 -8.10
CA ALA A 58 -15.01 -24.01 -9.14
C ALA A 58 -15.67 -22.74 -8.59
N LEU A 59 -16.55 -22.89 -7.58
CA LEU A 59 -17.22 -21.76 -6.93
C LEU A 59 -16.24 -20.77 -6.32
N GLN A 60 -15.06 -21.18 -5.84
CA GLN A 60 -14.10 -20.28 -5.20
C GLN A 60 -13.67 -19.11 -6.10
N ILE A 61 -13.66 -19.31 -7.42
CA ILE A 61 -13.17 -18.31 -8.38
C ILE A 61 -14.18 -17.96 -9.47
N THR A 62 -15.15 -18.83 -9.76
CA THR A 62 -16.23 -18.60 -10.74
C THR A 62 -17.53 -18.20 -10.03
N PRO A 63 -18.27 -17.18 -10.51
CA PRO A 63 -19.53 -16.78 -9.90
C PRO A 63 -20.59 -17.88 -10.00
N PRO A 64 -21.50 -18.01 -9.01
CA PRO A 64 -22.54 -19.04 -9.00
C PRO A 64 -23.42 -19.08 -10.25
N SER A 65 -23.68 -17.92 -10.87
CA SER A 65 -24.51 -17.78 -12.08
C SER A 65 -23.93 -18.46 -13.33
N LYS A 66 -22.65 -18.87 -13.30
CA LYS A 66 -21.97 -19.54 -14.41
C LYS A 66 -21.78 -21.05 -14.19
N LEU A 67 -22.29 -21.58 -13.08
CA LEU A 67 -22.18 -22.99 -12.73
C LEU A 67 -23.56 -23.61 -12.66
N ASP A 68 -23.68 -24.87 -13.04
CA ASP A 68 -24.89 -25.64 -12.77
C ASP A 68 -24.89 -26.09 -11.30
N LEU A 69 -25.73 -25.43 -10.49
CA LEU A 69 -25.89 -25.70 -9.07
C LEU A 69 -27.23 -26.38 -8.77
N ALA A 70 -28.01 -26.72 -9.80
CA ALA A 70 -29.35 -27.25 -9.63
C ALA A 70 -29.30 -28.61 -8.90
N GLY A 71 -29.92 -28.67 -7.72
CA GLY A 71 -29.98 -29.89 -6.93
C GLY A 71 -28.68 -30.27 -6.22
N PHE A 72 -27.66 -29.40 -6.25
CA PHE A 72 -26.43 -29.60 -5.48
C PHE A 72 -26.74 -29.68 -3.98
N LYS A 73 -26.24 -30.71 -3.30
CA LYS A 73 -26.43 -30.92 -1.87
C LYS A 73 -25.21 -31.56 -1.26
N ILE A 74 -24.98 -31.29 0.02
CA ILE A 74 -23.92 -31.95 0.79
C ILE A 74 -24.56 -32.62 2.00
N ALA A 75 -24.34 -33.92 2.13
CA ALA A 75 -24.74 -34.67 3.31
C ALA A 75 -23.64 -34.53 4.38
N ILE A 76 -23.80 -33.55 5.27
CA ILE A 76 -22.78 -33.14 6.26
C ILE A 76 -22.28 -34.33 7.09
N ASP A 77 -23.17 -35.26 7.46
CA ASP A 77 -22.84 -36.39 8.33
C ASP A 77 -21.94 -37.48 7.69
N VAL A 78 -21.85 -37.50 6.36
CA VAL A 78 -21.13 -38.55 5.60
C VAL A 78 -20.12 -38.00 4.60
N ALA A 79 -20.15 -36.69 4.34
CA ALA A 79 -19.23 -36.05 3.41
C ALA A 79 -17.79 -36.11 3.95
N GLY A 80 -16.83 -36.31 3.05
CA GLY A 80 -15.42 -36.30 3.42
C GLY A 80 -14.95 -34.91 3.85
N ASP A 81 -13.92 -34.87 4.69
CA ASP A 81 -13.35 -33.64 5.27
C ASP A 81 -13.04 -32.56 4.23
N GLU A 82 -12.53 -32.95 3.05
CA GLU A 82 -12.22 -32.01 1.97
C GLU A 82 -13.47 -31.33 1.41
N VAL A 83 -14.56 -32.08 1.22
CA VAL A 83 -15.83 -31.53 0.73
C VAL A 83 -16.39 -30.55 1.75
N LEU A 84 -16.34 -30.88 3.04
CA LEU A 84 -16.76 -30.00 4.12
C LEU A 84 -15.90 -28.73 4.19
N LYS A 85 -14.58 -28.86 4.06
CA LYS A 85 -13.62 -27.74 3.98
C LYS A 85 -13.96 -26.80 2.82
N LEU A 86 -14.15 -27.35 1.62
CA LEU A 86 -14.47 -26.56 0.42
C LEU A 86 -15.85 -25.88 0.54
N ALA A 87 -16.83 -26.54 1.16
CA ALA A 87 -18.13 -25.94 1.45
C ALA A 87 -17.98 -24.71 2.36
N LEU A 88 -17.26 -24.84 3.47
CA LEU A 88 -16.96 -23.73 4.38
C LEU A 88 -16.21 -22.58 3.68
N ILE A 89 -15.28 -22.89 2.77
CA ILE A 89 -14.60 -21.87 1.95
C ILE A 89 -15.61 -21.08 1.12
N THR A 90 -16.52 -21.76 0.42
CA THR A 90 -17.52 -21.08 -0.42
C THR A 90 -18.51 -20.24 0.39
N VAL A 91 -18.82 -20.64 1.63
CA VAL A 91 -19.59 -19.82 2.58
C VAL A 91 -18.79 -18.58 2.98
N GLY A 92 -17.53 -18.73 3.40
CA GLY A 92 -16.68 -17.61 3.81
C GLY A 92 -16.47 -16.57 2.71
N LEU A 93 -16.31 -17.02 1.45
CA LEU A 93 -16.18 -16.14 0.28
C LEU A 93 -17.48 -15.45 -0.16
N ASN A 94 -18.61 -15.65 0.55
CA ASN A 94 -19.94 -15.18 0.16
C ASN A 94 -20.38 -15.66 -1.24
N ARG A 95 -20.00 -16.88 -1.61
CA ARG A 95 -20.31 -17.47 -2.92
C ARG A 95 -21.34 -18.59 -2.85
N ALA A 96 -21.48 -19.23 -1.70
CA ALA A 96 -22.62 -20.08 -1.43
C ALA A 96 -23.85 -19.21 -1.17
N TYR A 97 -24.90 -19.36 -1.98
CA TYR A 97 -26.18 -18.71 -1.69
C TYR A 97 -26.89 -19.43 -0.53
N GLU A 98 -27.89 -18.78 0.06
CA GLU A 98 -28.58 -19.30 1.24
C GLU A 98 -29.28 -20.64 0.95
N ASN A 99 -29.17 -21.62 1.86
CA ASN A 99 -29.70 -22.98 1.71
C ASN A 99 -29.14 -23.76 0.49
N MET A 100 -27.98 -23.37 -0.03
CA MET A 100 -27.36 -24.04 -1.19
C MET A 100 -27.09 -25.52 -0.93
N PHE A 101 -26.59 -25.87 0.26
CA PHE A 101 -26.19 -27.24 0.57
C PHE A 101 -27.35 -28.12 1.05
N HIS A 102 -28.40 -27.51 1.59
CA HIS A 102 -29.57 -28.22 2.09
C HIS A 102 -30.82 -27.31 2.07
N PRO A 103 -31.97 -27.79 1.57
CA PRO A 103 -33.15 -26.93 1.36
C PRO A 103 -33.83 -26.41 2.64
N LYS A 104 -33.50 -27.00 3.80
CA LYS A 104 -34.08 -26.62 5.10
C LYS A 104 -33.06 -26.07 6.10
N HIS A 105 -31.77 -26.10 5.77
CA HIS A 105 -30.73 -25.68 6.70
C HIS A 105 -29.94 -24.53 6.12
N SER A 106 -29.84 -23.48 6.92
CA SER A 106 -29.12 -22.27 6.53
C SER A 106 -27.61 -22.53 6.44
N ASN A 107 -26.91 -21.64 5.75
CA ASN A 107 -25.45 -21.70 5.72
C ASN A 107 -24.87 -21.49 7.13
N ALA A 108 -25.52 -20.68 7.97
CA ALA A 108 -25.15 -20.48 9.36
C ALA A 108 -25.33 -21.77 10.21
N GLU A 109 -26.42 -22.51 10.02
CA GLU A 109 -26.63 -23.80 10.68
C GLU A 109 -25.60 -24.84 10.26
N LEU A 110 -25.18 -24.84 8.99
CA LEU A 110 -24.11 -25.69 8.49
C LEU A 110 -22.77 -25.35 9.16
N VAL A 111 -22.40 -24.06 9.22
CA VAL A 111 -21.17 -23.62 9.89
C VAL A 111 -21.20 -24.01 11.37
N LYS A 112 -22.35 -23.83 12.04
CA LYS A 112 -22.54 -24.18 13.44
C LYS A 112 -22.37 -25.68 13.71
N ALA A 113 -22.92 -26.51 12.84
CA ALA A 113 -22.75 -27.97 12.94
C ALA A 113 -21.29 -28.38 12.71
N LEU A 114 -20.65 -27.83 11.66
CA LEU A 114 -19.26 -28.12 11.33
C LEU A 114 -18.24 -27.56 12.32
N GLY A 115 -18.62 -26.56 13.12
CA GLY A 115 -17.82 -26.13 14.28
C GLY A 115 -17.60 -27.24 15.30
N GLN A 116 -18.54 -28.18 15.43
CA GLN A 116 -18.45 -29.31 16.36
C GLN A 116 -17.82 -30.57 15.75
N HIS A 117 -17.23 -30.47 14.55
CA HIS A 117 -16.65 -31.60 13.85
C HIS A 117 -15.34 -32.08 14.51
N ASP A 118 -15.02 -33.38 14.39
CA ASP A 118 -13.81 -33.97 14.99
C ASP A 118 -12.52 -33.55 14.25
N ASN A 119 -12.62 -33.29 12.95
CA ASN A 119 -11.49 -32.88 12.13
C ASN A 119 -11.09 -31.40 12.39
N ARG A 120 -9.84 -31.20 12.83
CA ARG A 120 -9.26 -29.88 13.13
C ARG A 120 -9.26 -28.88 11.96
N ILE A 121 -9.16 -29.36 10.72
CA ILE A 121 -9.15 -28.52 9.52
C ILE A 121 -10.57 -28.04 9.24
N VAL A 122 -11.56 -28.93 9.33
CA VAL A 122 -12.98 -28.55 9.21
C VAL A 122 -13.33 -27.50 10.26
N LYS A 123 -12.98 -27.71 11.53
CA LYS A 123 -13.15 -26.71 12.61
C LYS A 123 -12.48 -25.37 12.29
N GLN A 124 -11.23 -25.40 11.84
CA GLN A 124 -10.49 -24.18 11.48
C GLN A 124 -11.20 -23.38 10.37
N TYR A 125 -11.70 -24.06 9.33
CA TYR A 125 -12.43 -23.41 8.25
C TYR A 125 -13.84 -22.96 8.66
N SER A 126 -14.45 -23.58 9.67
CA SER A 126 -15.68 -23.08 10.29
C SER A 126 -15.44 -21.75 11.00
N VAL A 127 -14.31 -21.60 11.70
CA VAL A 127 -13.93 -20.30 12.28
C VAL A 127 -13.60 -19.28 11.19
N TRP A 128 -12.84 -19.68 10.17
CA TRP A 128 -12.48 -18.81 9.06
C TRP A 128 -13.71 -18.29 8.29
N SER A 129 -14.71 -19.14 8.04
CA SER A 129 -15.92 -18.70 7.34
C SER A 129 -16.67 -17.63 8.13
N VAL A 130 -16.71 -17.72 9.46
CA VAL A 130 -17.29 -16.69 10.32
C VAL A 130 -16.48 -15.39 10.31
N ILE A 131 -15.14 -15.46 10.18
CA ILE A 131 -14.28 -14.27 10.04
C ILE A 131 -14.60 -13.52 8.74
N GLU A 132 -14.54 -14.21 7.61
CA GLU A 132 -14.62 -13.58 6.27
C GLU A 132 -16.05 -13.23 5.85
N ASN A 133 -17.05 -13.99 6.30
CA ASN A 133 -18.43 -13.75 5.92
C ASN A 133 -19.04 -12.62 6.77
N VAL A 134 -19.56 -11.59 6.11
CA VAL A 134 -20.16 -10.41 6.76
C VAL A 134 -21.53 -10.73 7.39
N GLY A 135 -22.23 -11.73 6.86
CA GLY A 135 -23.52 -12.19 7.37
C GLY A 135 -23.43 -13.18 8.53
N LEU A 136 -22.23 -13.68 8.86
CA LEU A 136 -22.02 -14.60 9.97
C LEU A 136 -21.49 -13.90 11.22
N SER A 137 -21.90 -14.41 12.37
CA SER A 137 -21.57 -13.91 13.70
C SER A 137 -20.99 -15.02 14.58
N ILE A 138 -20.46 -14.64 15.75
CA ILE A 138 -19.88 -15.59 16.70
C ILE A 138 -20.90 -16.65 17.15
N SER A 139 -22.20 -16.34 17.21
CA SER A 139 -23.24 -17.31 17.57
C SER A 139 -23.43 -18.44 16.55
N ASP A 140 -22.93 -18.24 15.33
CA ASP A 140 -23.02 -19.20 14.23
C ASP A 140 -21.82 -20.15 14.18
N LEU A 141 -20.76 -19.89 14.95
CA LEU A 141 -19.53 -20.69 14.93
C LEU A 141 -19.74 -22.13 15.41
N GLY A 142 -20.64 -22.31 16.38
CA GLY A 142 -20.84 -23.60 17.03
C GLY A 142 -19.78 -23.96 18.07
N ILE A 143 -18.58 -23.37 18.07
CA ILE A 143 -17.52 -23.62 19.07
C ILE A 143 -17.59 -22.59 20.20
N PRO A 144 -17.87 -22.99 21.45
CA PRO A 144 -17.83 -22.07 22.59
C PRO A 144 -16.41 -21.57 22.85
N PHE A 145 -16.24 -20.25 23.06
CA PHE A 145 -14.95 -19.67 23.47
C PHE A 145 -14.43 -20.22 24.80
N THR A 146 -15.31 -20.76 25.65
CA THR A 146 -14.93 -21.47 26.87
C THR A 146 -14.12 -22.75 26.60
N ASN A 147 -14.20 -23.31 25.39
CA ASN A 147 -13.45 -24.51 25.00
C ASN A 147 -12.09 -24.20 24.36
N LEU A 148 -11.71 -22.92 24.25
CA LEU A 148 -10.51 -22.48 23.52
C LEU A 148 -9.25 -23.27 23.92
N ASP A 149 -9.02 -23.49 25.22
CA ASP A 149 -7.82 -24.16 25.72
C ASP A 149 -7.72 -25.64 25.30
N ASN A 150 -8.86 -26.28 25.00
CA ASN A 150 -8.91 -27.69 24.59
C ASN A 150 -8.84 -27.88 23.07
N GLU A 151 -8.96 -26.80 22.29
CA GLU A 151 -8.94 -26.90 20.83
C GLU A 151 -7.51 -27.03 20.28
N PRO A 152 -7.33 -27.66 19.10
CA PRO A 152 -6.03 -27.70 18.42
C PRO A 152 -5.47 -26.31 18.10
N SER A 153 -4.14 -26.19 18.01
CA SER A 153 -3.45 -24.90 17.83
C SER A 153 -3.91 -24.09 16.60
N ASN A 154 -4.21 -24.77 15.49
CA ASN A 154 -4.71 -24.15 14.27
C ASN A 154 -6.14 -23.60 14.44
N VAL A 155 -6.97 -24.24 15.27
CA VAL A 155 -8.32 -23.79 15.60
C VAL A 155 -8.25 -22.65 16.63
N GLN A 156 -7.42 -22.78 17.66
CA GLN A 156 -7.16 -21.71 18.64
C GLN A 156 -6.75 -20.41 17.96
N ALA A 157 -5.82 -20.48 17.00
CA ALA A 157 -5.35 -19.33 16.23
C ALA A 157 -6.51 -18.59 15.55
N LYS A 158 -7.40 -19.32 14.88
CA LYS A 158 -8.56 -18.71 14.22
C LYS A 158 -9.60 -18.21 15.20
N MET A 159 -9.84 -18.92 16.31
CA MET A 159 -10.78 -18.47 17.33
C MET A 159 -10.32 -17.17 17.99
N LEU A 160 -9.03 -17.06 18.30
CA LEU A 160 -8.45 -15.83 18.85
C LEU A 160 -8.49 -14.68 17.85
N GLN A 161 -8.20 -14.95 16.57
CA GLN A 161 -8.36 -13.96 15.50
C GLN A 161 -9.80 -13.43 15.47
N LEU A 162 -10.78 -14.34 15.40
CA LEU A 162 -12.21 -14.00 15.40
C LEU A 162 -12.62 -13.24 16.67
N GLY A 163 -12.12 -13.68 17.83
CA GLY A 163 -12.46 -13.10 19.12
C GLY A 163 -12.01 -11.64 19.23
N ALA A 164 -10.76 -11.37 18.82
CA ALA A 164 -10.22 -10.02 18.78
C ALA A 164 -10.97 -9.11 17.80
N GLU A 165 -11.39 -9.63 16.65
CA GLU A 165 -12.08 -8.86 15.60
C GLU A 165 -13.57 -8.59 15.93
N LYS A 166 -14.32 -9.63 16.34
CA LYS A 166 -15.80 -9.61 16.31
C LYS A 166 -16.52 -9.64 17.67
N ILE A 167 -15.87 -9.89 18.82
CA ILE A 167 -16.57 -9.90 20.14
C ILE A 167 -17.07 -8.50 20.48
N ALA A 168 -18.38 -8.26 20.56
CA ALA A 168 -18.91 -6.91 20.77
C ALA A 168 -18.64 -6.34 22.18
N ASP A 169 -18.66 -7.18 23.22
CA ASP A 169 -18.37 -6.77 24.59
C ASP A 169 -16.87 -6.56 24.78
N LEU A 170 -16.45 -5.32 25.05
CA LEU A 170 -15.03 -4.97 25.18
C LEU A 170 -14.34 -5.68 26.36
N LYS A 171 -15.07 -5.97 27.44
CA LYS A 171 -14.51 -6.64 28.61
C LYS A 171 -14.27 -8.12 28.31
N GLU A 172 -15.21 -8.78 27.64
CA GLU A 172 -15.04 -10.15 27.16
C GLU A 172 -13.92 -10.23 26.13
N ARG A 173 -13.90 -9.29 25.16
CA ARG A 173 -12.85 -9.21 24.13
C ARG A 173 -11.46 -9.05 24.76
N GLN A 174 -11.32 -8.12 25.70
CA GLN A 174 -10.05 -7.88 26.38
C GLN A 174 -9.60 -9.08 27.21
N GLU A 175 -10.51 -9.80 27.86
CA GLU A 175 -10.17 -11.03 28.58
C GLU A 175 -9.72 -12.15 27.63
N VAL A 176 -10.34 -12.29 26.45
CA VAL A 176 -9.92 -13.24 25.42
C VAL A 176 -8.53 -12.89 24.88
N ILE A 177 -8.25 -11.61 24.59
CA ILE A 177 -6.93 -11.14 24.14
C ILE A 177 -5.88 -11.41 25.23
N ARG A 178 -6.19 -11.04 26.48
CA ARG A 178 -5.31 -11.25 27.63
C ARG A 178 -5.04 -12.73 27.88
N LYS A 179 -6.01 -13.63 27.75
CA LYS A 179 -5.76 -15.07 27.88
C LYS A 179 -4.94 -15.61 26.71
N GLY A 180 -5.29 -15.20 25.49
CA GLY A 180 -4.64 -15.65 24.27
C GLY A 180 -3.17 -15.28 24.18
N SER A 181 -2.76 -14.12 24.72
CA SER A 181 -1.36 -13.68 24.70
C SER A 181 -0.41 -14.57 25.50
N TYR A 182 -0.90 -15.31 26.51
CA TYR A 182 -0.10 -16.22 27.33
C TYR A 182 -0.23 -17.70 26.92
N LEU A 183 -0.95 -18.03 25.84
CA LEU A 183 -1.05 -19.41 25.39
C LEU A 183 0.32 -19.94 24.95
N PRO A 184 0.64 -21.22 25.21
CA PRO A 184 1.97 -21.78 24.94
C PRO A 184 2.27 -21.89 23.44
N THR A 185 1.24 -22.07 22.61
CA THR A 185 1.35 -22.31 21.17
C THR A 185 1.57 -21.00 20.39
N VAL A 186 2.69 -20.92 19.67
CA VAL A 186 3.03 -19.75 18.83
C VAL A 186 1.95 -19.51 17.77
N GLU A 187 1.41 -20.57 17.17
CA GLU A 187 0.36 -20.47 16.14
C GLU A 187 -0.90 -19.76 16.68
N ALA A 188 -1.31 -20.05 17.93
CA ALA A 188 -2.46 -19.41 18.56
C ALA A 188 -2.22 -17.91 18.78
N ARG A 189 -1.05 -17.56 19.31
CA ARG A 189 -0.61 -16.18 19.53
C ARG A 189 -0.48 -15.39 18.23
N GLU A 190 0.00 -16.02 17.15
CA GLU A 190 0.05 -15.41 15.81
C GLU A 190 -1.36 -15.13 15.26
N GLY A 191 -2.30 -16.05 15.47
CA GLY A 191 -3.71 -15.85 15.11
C GLY A 191 -4.32 -14.64 15.84
N LEU A 192 -4.07 -14.53 17.15
CA LEU A 192 -4.47 -13.36 17.94
C LEU A 192 -3.89 -12.06 17.38
N ALA A 193 -2.59 -12.03 17.10
CA ALA A 193 -1.91 -10.84 16.59
C ALA A 193 -2.41 -10.41 15.19
N LYS A 194 -2.87 -11.36 14.36
CA LYS A 194 -3.55 -11.06 13.09
C LYS A 194 -4.89 -10.37 13.30
N GLY A 195 -5.67 -10.81 14.28
CA GLY A 195 -6.97 -10.20 14.60
C GLY A 195 -6.86 -8.77 15.12
N LEU A 196 -5.76 -8.44 15.79
CA LEU A 196 -5.51 -7.08 16.27
C LEU A 196 -5.13 -6.10 15.16
N GLN A 197 -4.80 -6.56 13.94
CA GLN A 197 -4.37 -5.64 12.87
C GLN A 197 -5.44 -4.59 12.54
N SER A 198 -6.72 -4.91 12.63
CA SER A 198 -7.82 -4.02 12.25
C SER A 198 -8.63 -3.48 13.45
N VAL A 199 -8.17 -3.71 14.69
CA VAL A 199 -8.92 -3.36 15.90
C VAL A 199 -8.08 -2.55 16.86
N TYR A 200 -8.63 -1.43 17.34
CA TYR A 200 -8.10 -0.67 18.47
C TYR A 200 -9.24 -0.14 19.35
N TYR A 201 -9.00 -0.05 20.66
CA TYR A 201 -9.85 0.60 21.65
C TYR A 201 -9.01 0.95 22.88
N ASP A 202 -9.44 1.97 23.64
CA ASP A 202 -8.72 2.44 24.82
C ASP A 202 -8.57 1.36 25.88
N GLY A 203 -7.35 1.20 26.41
CA GLY A 203 -6.99 0.20 27.41
C GLY A 203 -6.45 -1.12 26.83
N LEU A 204 -6.47 -1.29 25.50
CA LEU A 204 -5.86 -2.42 24.81
C LEU A 204 -4.33 -2.40 24.97
N GLU A 205 -3.74 -1.21 25.03
CA GLU A 205 -2.29 -0.99 25.12
C GLU A 205 -1.65 -1.65 26.34
N GLY A 206 -2.37 -1.70 27.47
CA GLY A 206 -1.88 -2.36 28.68
C GLY A 206 -1.72 -3.87 28.54
N VAL A 207 -2.44 -4.52 27.61
CA VAL A 207 -2.32 -5.96 27.38
C VAL A 207 -1.28 -6.27 26.31
N THR A 208 -1.27 -5.49 25.24
CA THR A 208 -0.45 -5.77 24.05
C THR A 208 1.01 -5.36 24.23
N LEU A 209 1.30 -4.27 24.95
CA LEU A 209 2.67 -3.86 25.28
C LEU A 209 3.35 -4.87 26.21
N ASP A 210 2.68 -5.25 27.29
CA ASP A 210 3.15 -6.28 28.23
C ASP A 210 3.38 -7.61 27.50
N TRP A 211 2.46 -7.99 26.60
CA TRP A 211 2.62 -9.19 25.77
C TRP A 211 3.85 -9.10 24.86
N TYR A 212 4.10 -7.96 24.22
CA TYR A 212 5.25 -7.79 23.34
C TYR A 212 6.57 -8.05 24.07
N ASP A 213 6.72 -7.52 25.28
CA ASP A 213 7.97 -7.59 26.04
C ASP A 213 8.33 -9.01 26.49
N ILE A 214 7.34 -9.90 26.62
CA ILE A 214 7.54 -11.32 26.98
C ILE A 214 7.49 -12.27 25.78
N GLU A 215 7.18 -11.78 24.58
CA GLU A 215 6.98 -12.63 23.41
C GLU A 215 8.32 -13.11 22.83
N GLY A 216 8.50 -14.44 22.79
CA GLY A 216 9.71 -15.06 22.23
C GLY A 216 9.69 -15.23 20.70
N SER A 217 8.52 -15.20 20.07
CA SER A 217 8.39 -15.44 18.62
C SER A 217 8.55 -14.17 17.80
N SER A 218 9.52 -14.15 16.87
CA SER A 218 9.72 -13.04 15.93
C SER A 218 8.48 -12.78 15.06
N ARG A 219 7.80 -13.84 14.60
CA ARG A 219 6.59 -13.71 13.77
C ARG A 219 5.44 -12.98 14.47
N VAL A 220 5.29 -13.21 15.77
CA VAL A 220 4.24 -12.57 16.58
C VAL A 220 4.66 -11.12 16.89
N ARG A 221 5.93 -10.90 17.25
CA ARG A 221 6.48 -9.56 17.47
C ARG A 221 6.37 -8.67 16.23
N GLU A 222 6.60 -9.22 15.03
CA GLU A 222 6.41 -8.48 13.77
C GLU A 222 4.98 -7.94 13.61
N LEU A 223 3.98 -8.78 13.89
CA LEU A 223 2.57 -8.39 13.80
C LEU A 223 2.20 -7.36 14.87
N LEU A 224 2.68 -7.55 16.10
CA LEU A 224 2.46 -6.58 17.18
C LEU A 224 3.13 -5.23 16.91
N ALA A 225 4.35 -5.23 16.38
CA ALA A 225 5.04 -4.03 15.95
C ALA A 225 4.25 -3.29 14.85
N GLU A 226 3.74 -4.02 13.85
CA GLU A 226 2.86 -3.46 12.82
C GLU A 226 1.60 -2.83 13.43
N HIS A 227 0.98 -3.48 14.42
CA HIS A 227 -0.18 -2.96 15.14
C HIS A 227 0.15 -1.67 15.92
N PHE A 228 1.25 -1.63 16.66
CA PHE A 228 1.69 -0.43 17.38
C PHE A 228 1.95 0.74 16.43
N ALA A 229 2.59 0.48 15.29
CA ALA A 229 2.81 1.52 14.29
C ALA A 229 1.51 2.03 13.66
N ARG A 230 0.55 1.13 13.42
CA ARG A 230 -0.76 1.47 12.83
C ARG A 230 -1.60 2.38 13.71
N TYR A 231 -1.63 2.09 15.01
CA TYR A 231 -2.44 2.85 15.98
C TYR A 231 -1.60 3.82 16.81
N GLY A 232 -0.33 4.01 16.48
CA GLY A 232 0.59 4.86 17.25
C GLY A 232 0.31 6.37 17.13
N SER A 233 -0.48 6.78 16.14
CA SER A 233 -1.01 8.15 16.07
C SER A 233 -2.22 8.37 17.01
N ASP A 234 -2.97 7.31 17.31
CA ASP A 234 -4.16 7.34 18.18
C ASP A 234 -3.78 7.07 19.66
N CYS A 235 -2.72 6.29 19.88
CA CYS A 235 -2.24 5.86 21.18
C CYS A 235 -0.76 6.24 21.38
N VAL A 236 -0.48 7.17 22.31
CA VAL A 236 0.88 7.65 22.57
C VAL A 236 1.84 6.51 22.99
N PRO A 237 1.48 5.62 23.95
CA PRO A 237 2.33 4.47 24.29
C PRO A 237 2.72 3.59 23.10
N TYR A 238 1.80 3.38 22.15
CA TYR A 238 2.11 2.64 20.92
C TYR A 238 3.06 3.39 20.00
N GLY A 239 2.88 4.71 19.85
CA GLY A 239 3.78 5.55 19.08
C GLY A 239 5.21 5.53 19.64
N ASP A 240 5.34 5.64 20.96
CA ASP A 240 6.63 5.60 21.66
C ASP A 240 7.28 4.22 21.50
N LYS A 241 6.52 3.13 21.71
CA LYS A 241 7.03 1.77 21.52
C LYS A 241 7.44 1.51 20.07
N ALA A 242 6.67 1.98 19.09
CA ALA A 242 7.00 1.83 17.68
C ALA A 242 8.31 2.56 17.31
N LEU A 243 8.58 3.74 17.88
CA LEU A 243 9.84 4.46 17.71
C LEU A 243 11.01 3.72 18.37
N GLU A 244 10.83 3.23 19.60
CA GLU A 244 11.82 2.41 20.31
C GLU A 244 12.19 1.17 19.48
N LEU A 245 11.19 0.44 18.98
CA LEU A 245 11.40 -0.76 18.17
C LEU A 245 12.06 -0.45 16.82
N PHE A 246 11.79 0.71 16.27
CA PHE A 246 12.40 1.15 15.02
C PHE A 246 13.91 1.38 15.17
N GLU A 247 14.34 1.90 16.31
CA GLU A 247 15.76 2.11 16.66
C GLU A 247 16.42 0.81 17.12
N ALA A 248 15.69 -0.06 17.82
CA ALA A 248 16.27 -1.27 18.41
C ALA A 248 16.41 -2.44 17.43
N ASP A 249 15.53 -2.57 16.42
CA ASP A 249 15.47 -3.77 15.57
C ASP A 249 15.24 -3.45 14.08
N GLN A 250 16.32 -3.57 13.29
CA GLN A 250 16.31 -3.36 11.85
C GLN A 250 15.36 -4.30 11.09
N THR A 251 15.08 -5.49 11.64
CA THR A 251 14.18 -6.47 10.98
C THR A 251 12.73 -6.03 11.01
N LEU A 252 12.34 -5.22 12.01
CA LEU A 252 10.97 -4.75 12.20
C LEU A 252 10.65 -3.49 11.38
N LYS A 253 11.66 -2.77 10.88
CA LYS A 253 11.46 -1.50 10.14
C LYS A 253 10.43 -1.60 9.01
N LYS A 254 10.48 -2.67 8.20
CA LYS A 254 9.52 -2.87 7.09
C LYS A 254 8.07 -2.99 7.60
N ARG A 255 7.87 -3.71 8.71
CA ARG A 255 6.56 -3.90 9.35
C ARG A 255 6.06 -2.62 9.99
N LEU A 256 6.94 -1.89 10.67
CA LEU A 256 6.64 -0.60 11.27
C LEU A 256 6.25 0.44 10.21
N TYR A 257 6.96 0.49 9.08
CA TYR A 257 6.58 1.35 7.95
C TYR A 257 5.22 0.98 7.36
N LEU A 258 4.95 -0.32 7.17
CA LEU A 258 3.66 -0.80 6.68
C LEU A 258 2.51 -0.42 7.62
N GLY A 259 2.71 -0.59 8.93
CA GLY A 259 1.72 -0.21 9.93
C GLY A 259 1.47 1.29 9.94
N ALA A 260 2.54 2.11 9.92
CA ALA A 260 2.45 3.56 9.99
C ALA A 260 2.00 4.22 8.70
N GLU A 261 1.83 3.51 7.58
CA GLU A 261 1.49 4.09 6.27
C GLU A 261 0.22 4.96 6.36
N GLY A 262 0.31 6.22 5.92
CA GLY A 262 -0.79 7.19 5.98
C GLY A 262 -1.00 7.87 7.33
N THR A 263 -0.19 7.56 8.35
CA THR A 263 -0.27 8.17 9.69
C THR A 263 0.81 9.24 9.92
N SER A 264 0.66 10.07 10.96
CA SER A 264 1.68 11.06 11.35
C SER A 264 2.97 10.42 11.88
N LEU A 265 2.89 9.17 12.35
CA LEU A 265 4.04 8.41 12.84
C LEU A 265 5.02 8.06 11.70
N PHE A 266 4.53 7.88 10.47
CA PHE A 266 5.37 7.55 9.31
C PHE A 266 6.49 8.56 9.09
N GLY A 267 6.17 9.86 9.20
CA GLY A 267 7.15 10.94 9.08
C GLY A 267 8.22 10.89 10.17
N LYS A 268 7.84 10.54 11.40
CA LYS A 268 8.76 10.42 12.54
C LYS A 268 9.72 9.23 12.37
N LEU A 269 9.21 8.07 11.95
CA LEU A 269 10.04 6.89 11.67
C LEU A 269 11.07 7.19 10.58
N LYS A 270 10.64 7.85 9.49
CA LYS A 270 11.52 8.25 8.39
C LYS A 270 12.61 9.24 8.85
N ALA A 271 12.27 10.18 9.74
CA ALA A 271 13.23 11.13 10.31
C ALA A 271 14.28 10.44 11.21
N ASN A 272 13.89 9.42 11.98
CA ASN A 272 14.81 8.65 12.83
C ASN A 272 15.73 7.73 12.01
N ASP A 273 15.25 7.11 10.94
CA ASP A 273 16.06 6.27 10.03
C ASP A 273 17.24 7.04 9.43
N LEU A 274 17.01 8.32 9.09
CA LEU A 274 18.03 9.24 8.59
C LEU A 274 19.09 9.58 9.64
N ARG A 275 18.72 9.64 10.93
CA ARG A 275 19.66 9.88 12.03
C ARG A 275 20.54 8.67 12.33
N GLU A 276 19.96 7.46 12.31
CA GLU A 276 20.69 6.22 12.59
C GLU A 276 21.73 5.91 11.50
N GLY A 277 21.43 6.18 10.23
CA GLY A 277 22.39 6.09 9.12
C GLY A 277 23.61 7.02 9.24
N THR A 278 23.59 7.98 10.18
CA THR A 278 24.73 8.87 10.49
C THR A 278 25.60 8.32 11.64
N LEU A 279 25.06 7.43 12.48
CA LEU A 279 25.74 6.83 13.65
C LEU A 279 26.45 5.51 13.32
N ASP A 280 25.96 4.76 12.33
CA ASP A 280 26.52 3.45 11.93
C ASP A 280 27.80 3.55 11.05
N MET A 281 28.34 4.77 10.86
CA MET A 281 29.57 5.02 10.08
C MET A 281 30.88 4.70 10.82
N PHE A 282 30.86 4.24 12.08
CA PHE A 282 32.09 4.04 12.88
C PHE A 282 32.21 2.72 13.69
N GLY A 283 31.46 1.65 13.40
CA GLY A 283 31.65 0.33 14.03
C GLY A 283 31.78 -0.82 13.02
N GLY A 284 32.97 -1.44 12.92
CA GLY A 284 33.36 -2.44 11.90
C GLY A 284 32.72 -3.83 12.06
N ASP A 285 32.84 -4.78 11.13
CA ASP A 285 33.73 -4.97 9.98
C ASP A 285 32.92 -5.55 8.80
N LEU A 286 32.94 -4.88 7.64
CA LEU A 286 32.41 -5.43 6.38
C LEU A 286 33.51 -5.40 5.31
N ASP A 287 33.73 -6.57 4.70
CA ASP A 287 34.67 -6.83 3.62
C ASP A 287 34.61 -5.73 2.53
N PRO A 288 35.75 -5.09 2.17
CA PRO A 288 35.83 -4.01 1.18
C PRO A 288 35.22 -4.35 -0.19
N LEU A 289 35.09 -5.64 -0.51
CA LEU A 289 34.45 -6.10 -1.75
C LEU A 289 32.92 -5.96 -1.71
N THR A 290 32.31 -6.22 -0.56
CA THR A 290 30.87 -6.18 -0.33
C THR A 290 30.36 -4.74 -0.23
N ALA A 291 31.15 -3.86 0.39
CA ALA A 291 30.89 -2.41 0.42
C ALA A 291 30.84 -1.81 -1.00
N ARG A 292 31.78 -2.20 -1.88
CA ARG A 292 31.81 -1.77 -3.29
C ARG A 292 30.70 -2.35 -4.17
N LEU A 293 30.16 -3.51 -3.81
CA LEU A 293 29.03 -4.13 -4.51
C LEU A 293 27.68 -3.54 -4.05
N MET A 294 27.57 -3.14 -2.78
CA MET A 294 26.35 -2.54 -2.22
C MET A 294 26.22 -1.04 -2.48
N GLU A 295 27.32 -0.28 -2.54
CA GLU A 295 27.31 1.12 -3.01
C GLU A 295 26.81 1.27 -4.45
N LYS A 296 26.93 0.22 -5.27
CA LYS A 296 26.50 0.23 -6.69
C LYS A 296 25.00 0.11 -6.91
N GLN A 297 24.17 -0.01 -5.86
CA GLN A 297 22.72 -0.22 -6.01
C GLN A 297 21.82 0.85 -5.37
N LYS A 298 22.34 1.85 -4.64
CA LYS A 298 21.51 3.01 -4.25
C LYS A 298 21.56 4.05 -5.36
N LEU A 299 20.42 4.21 -6.04
CA LEU A 299 20.24 5.32 -6.97
C LEU A 299 20.31 6.63 -6.17
N PRO A 300 21.02 7.66 -6.65
CA PRO A 300 20.99 8.99 -6.02
C PRO A 300 19.55 9.48 -5.91
N ILE A 301 19.15 9.93 -4.72
CA ILE A 301 17.80 10.42 -4.44
C ILE A 301 17.75 11.91 -4.75
N VAL A 302 16.68 12.34 -5.42
CA VAL A 302 16.33 13.73 -5.69
C VAL A 302 14.95 13.99 -5.09
N ASN A 303 14.89 14.81 -4.06
CA ASN A 303 13.64 15.23 -3.43
C ASN A 303 13.07 16.43 -4.16
N VAL A 304 11.80 16.32 -4.57
CA VAL A 304 11.07 17.36 -5.29
C VAL A 304 9.90 17.80 -4.44
N LEU A 305 9.79 19.10 -4.18
CA LEU A 305 8.59 19.70 -3.63
C LEU A 305 7.86 20.43 -4.75
N MET A 306 6.67 19.95 -5.11
CA MET A 306 5.79 20.62 -6.07
C MET A 306 4.71 21.39 -5.32
N MET A 307 4.80 22.72 -5.36
CA MET A 307 3.81 23.64 -4.79
C MET A 307 2.82 24.04 -5.87
N CYS A 308 1.57 23.67 -5.67
CA CYS A 308 0.46 24.00 -6.55
C CYS A 308 -0.40 25.09 -5.89
N ALA A 309 -0.48 26.27 -6.52
CA ALA A 309 -1.33 27.37 -6.06
C ALA A 309 -2.49 27.60 -7.03
N SER A 310 -3.73 27.58 -6.53
CA SER A 310 -4.94 27.80 -7.35
C SER A 310 -5.90 28.77 -6.67
N PRO A 311 -5.53 30.06 -6.57
CA PRO A 311 -6.39 31.07 -5.94
C PRO A 311 -7.69 31.26 -6.75
N LYS A 312 -8.81 31.43 -6.05
CA LYS A 312 -10.16 31.46 -6.64
C LYS A 312 -10.41 32.65 -7.57
N ASP A 313 -9.71 33.75 -7.36
CA ASP A 313 -9.83 35.01 -8.09
C ASP A 313 -8.65 35.27 -9.05
N ALA A 314 -7.80 34.26 -9.30
CA ALA A 314 -6.62 34.37 -10.15
C ALA A 314 -6.89 34.28 -11.67
N GLY A 315 -8.16 34.17 -12.08
CA GLY A 315 -8.56 34.06 -13.49
C GLY A 315 -8.90 32.63 -13.90
N ASP A 316 -8.41 32.21 -15.08
CA ASP A 316 -8.72 30.89 -15.63
C ASP A 316 -8.15 29.75 -14.76
N PRO A 317 -8.91 28.68 -14.51
CA PRO A 317 -8.44 27.55 -13.71
C PRO A 317 -7.34 26.78 -14.43
N LEU A 318 -6.24 26.51 -13.73
CA LEU A 318 -5.12 25.68 -14.20
C LEU A 318 -5.37 24.21 -13.84
N ARG A 319 -4.91 23.27 -14.68
CA ARG A 319 -5.07 21.83 -14.44
C ARG A 319 -3.88 21.25 -13.68
N LEU A 320 -3.64 21.82 -12.51
CA LEU A 320 -2.52 21.45 -11.62
C LEU A 320 -2.60 19.98 -11.16
N ASP A 321 -3.82 19.43 -11.06
CA ASP A 321 -4.07 18.03 -10.74
C ASP A 321 -3.60 17.08 -11.85
N GLU A 322 -3.79 17.48 -13.11
CA GLU A 322 -3.29 16.73 -14.27
C GLU A 322 -1.77 16.78 -14.33
N GLU A 323 -1.17 17.94 -14.12
CA GLU A 323 0.29 18.09 -14.10
C GLU A 323 0.96 17.19 -13.05
N ALA A 324 0.44 17.18 -11.82
CA ALA A 324 0.93 16.33 -10.74
C ALA A 324 0.74 14.83 -11.03
N ARG A 325 -0.41 14.46 -11.60
CA ARG A 325 -0.74 13.08 -11.96
C ARG A 325 0.21 12.56 -13.02
N ASP A 326 0.40 13.32 -14.10
CA ASP A 326 1.26 12.96 -15.23
C ASP A 326 2.73 12.87 -14.81
N LEU A 327 3.19 13.79 -13.95
CA LEU A 327 4.52 13.72 -13.36
C LEU A 327 4.73 12.38 -12.64
N LYS A 328 3.79 12.03 -11.74
CA LYS A 328 3.88 10.79 -10.94
C LYS A 328 3.84 9.54 -11.82
N GLU A 329 3.02 9.56 -12.86
CA GLU A 329 2.92 8.47 -13.82
C GLU A 329 4.22 8.32 -14.63
N GLN A 330 4.74 9.41 -15.21
CA GLN A 330 5.96 9.34 -16.03
C GLN A 330 7.17 8.85 -15.25
N ILE A 331 7.32 9.23 -13.97
CA ILE A 331 8.41 8.72 -13.12
C ILE A 331 8.31 7.21 -12.93
N ARG A 332 7.09 6.66 -12.80
CA ARG A 332 6.85 5.21 -12.62
C ARG A 332 7.12 4.40 -13.89
N LEU A 333 6.93 4.99 -15.06
CA LEU A 333 7.11 4.32 -16.35
C LEU A 333 8.58 4.22 -16.78
N VAL A 334 9.51 4.87 -16.09
CA VAL A 334 10.94 4.84 -16.45
C VAL A 334 11.55 3.47 -16.18
N GLU A 335 11.87 2.77 -17.26
CA GLU A 335 12.66 1.54 -17.21
C GLU A 335 14.13 1.85 -16.89
N LYS A 336 14.71 1.12 -15.92
CA LYS A 336 16.12 1.26 -15.48
C LYS A 336 16.45 2.69 -15.00
N PRO A 337 15.82 3.17 -13.93
CA PRO A 337 16.12 4.49 -13.37
C PRO A 337 17.57 4.58 -12.91
N LYS A 338 18.19 5.76 -13.12
CA LYS A 338 19.56 6.05 -12.67
C LYS A 338 19.61 6.95 -11.45
N GLN A 339 18.49 7.58 -11.11
CA GLN A 339 18.27 8.36 -9.88
C GLN A 339 16.86 8.02 -9.39
N ASP A 340 16.62 8.15 -8.09
CA ASP A 340 15.28 8.05 -7.51
C ASP A 340 14.72 9.47 -7.34
N ILE A 341 13.48 9.69 -7.77
CA ILE A 341 12.80 10.98 -7.66
C ILE A 341 11.60 10.80 -6.75
N ILE A 342 11.64 11.48 -5.61
CA ILE A 342 10.57 11.47 -4.60
C ILE A 342 9.86 12.81 -4.69
N VAL A 343 8.58 12.81 -5.06
CA VAL A 343 7.81 14.06 -5.25
C VAL A 343 6.75 14.20 -4.18
N THR A 344 6.91 15.24 -3.35
CA THR A 344 5.88 15.72 -2.42
C THR A 344 5.07 16.81 -3.12
N HIS A 345 3.74 16.71 -3.04
CA HIS A 345 2.84 17.72 -3.59
C HIS A 345 2.19 18.51 -2.46
N ALA A 346 2.38 19.82 -2.46
CA ALA A 346 1.70 20.75 -1.58
C ALA A 346 0.60 21.45 -2.39
N TRP A 347 -0.66 21.22 -1.98
CA TRP A 347 -1.85 21.72 -2.68
C TRP A 347 -2.39 22.97 -2.02
N ALA A 348 -2.92 23.90 -2.83
CA ALA A 348 -3.55 25.13 -2.35
C ALA A 348 -2.64 25.89 -1.36
N VAL A 349 -1.36 26.02 -1.75
CA VAL A 349 -0.32 26.53 -0.84
C VAL A 349 -0.61 27.99 -0.52
N ARG A 350 -0.78 28.27 0.78
CA ARG A 350 -0.91 29.64 1.26
C ARG A 350 0.44 30.28 1.52
N THR A 351 0.49 31.61 1.44
CA THR A 351 1.70 32.39 1.74
C THR A 351 2.28 32.11 3.12
N ASP A 352 1.44 31.84 4.13
CA ASP A 352 1.87 31.50 5.49
C ASP A 352 2.42 30.06 5.65
N GLN A 353 2.35 29.24 4.60
CA GLN A 353 2.83 27.86 4.58
C GLN A 353 4.11 27.69 3.76
N VAL A 354 4.39 28.58 2.80
CA VAL A 354 5.51 28.42 1.84
C VAL A 354 6.84 28.10 2.53
N GLN A 355 7.23 28.87 3.55
CA GLN A 355 8.49 28.65 4.27
C GLN A 355 8.48 27.32 5.02
N MET A 356 7.37 26.99 5.68
CA MET A 356 7.21 25.75 6.43
C MET A 356 7.31 24.53 5.50
N GLU A 357 6.66 24.57 4.33
CA GLU A 357 6.68 23.49 3.36
C GLU A 357 8.10 23.23 2.83
N VAL A 358 8.86 24.29 2.52
CA VAL A 358 10.26 24.15 2.10
C VAL A 358 11.12 23.56 3.23
N MET A 359 10.97 24.03 4.47
CA MET A 359 11.74 23.53 5.61
C MET A 359 11.40 22.08 5.98
N ASN A 360 10.12 21.70 5.97
CA ASN A 360 9.68 20.35 6.31
C ASN A 360 10.12 19.30 5.28
N ASN A 361 10.24 19.70 4.02
CA ASN A 361 10.55 18.78 2.93
C ASN A 361 12.01 18.80 2.48
N ALA A 362 12.77 19.87 2.81
CA ALA A 362 14.17 20.08 2.39
C ALA A 362 14.45 19.62 0.94
N PRO A 363 13.73 20.17 -0.06
CA PRO A 363 13.78 19.66 -1.43
C PRO A 363 15.09 20.03 -2.13
N ASP A 364 15.55 19.14 -3.02
CA ASP A 364 16.61 19.41 -4.00
C ASP A 364 16.07 20.24 -5.19
N VAL A 365 14.81 19.96 -5.58
CA VAL A 365 14.10 20.68 -6.63
C VAL A 365 12.83 21.28 -6.06
N LEU A 366 12.73 22.60 -6.08
CA LEU A 366 11.48 23.30 -5.77
C LEU A 366 10.76 23.58 -7.09
N HIS A 367 9.56 23.05 -7.23
CA HIS A 367 8.71 23.26 -8.39
C HIS A 367 7.49 24.08 -7.98
N PHE A 368 7.28 25.22 -8.62
CA PHE A 368 6.08 26.02 -8.45
C PHE A 368 5.24 25.92 -9.73
N SER A 369 3.97 25.54 -9.56
CA SER A 369 2.97 25.56 -10.61
C SER A 369 1.78 26.39 -10.18
N GLY A 370 1.47 27.43 -10.95
CA GLY A 370 0.46 28.41 -10.62
C GLY A 370 0.55 29.66 -11.46
N HIS A 371 -0.33 30.61 -11.15
CA HIS A 371 -0.32 31.92 -11.81
C HIS A 371 0.89 32.75 -11.39
N GLY A 372 1.35 33.61 -12.30
CA GLY A 372 2.46 34.51 -12.07
C GLY A 372 2.38 35.75 -12.93
N ALA A 373 3.07 36.79 -12.50
CA ALA A 373 3.22 38.05 -13.22
C ALA A 373 4.69 38.48 -13.13
N THR A 374 5.03 39.60 -13.78
CA THR A 374 6.40 40.13 -13.75
C THR A 374 6.87 40.36 -12.32
N GLY A 375 7.80 39.52 -11.86
CA GLY A 375 8.40 39.60 -10.52
C GLY A 375 7.50 39.10 -9.37
N ILE A 376 6.40 38.40 -9.65
CA ILE A 376 5.43 37.95 -8.66
C ILE A 376 4.96 36.52 -8.95
N LEU A 377 4.87 35.69 -7.91
CA LEU A 377 4.16 34.41 -7.92
C LEU A 377 2.87 34.54 -7.11
N CYS A 378 1.76 34.02 -7.62
CA CYS A 378 0.46 34.12 -6.95
C CYS A 378 0.22 32.86 -6.09
N PHE A 379 0.09 33.05 -4.78
CA PHE A 379 -0.29 32.02 -3.80
C PHE A 379 -1.68 32.30 -3.24
N GLU A 380 -2.13 31.49 -2.27
CA GLU A 380 -3.40 31.70 -1.58
C GLU A 380 -3.23 32.50 -0.28
N ASP A 381 -4.21 33.37 0.01
CA ASP A 381 -4.46 33.89 1.36
C ASP A 381 -5.32 32.91 2.18
N LYS A 382 -5.66 33.28 3.42
CA LYS A 382 -6.50 32.45 4.30
C LYS A 382 -7.94 32.26 3.80
N ASN A 383 -8.37 33.06 2.84
CA ASN A 383 -9.70 33.01 2.23
C ASN A 383 -9.70 32.25 0.88
N GLY A 384 -8.52 31.87 0.38
CA GLY A 384 -8.30 31.26 -0.93
C GLY A 384 -8.28 32.27 -2.08
N ASN A 385 -8.02 33.55 -1.79
CA ASN A 385 -7.81 34.60 -2.79
C ASN A 385 -6.32 34.76 -3.12
N VAL A 386 -6.00 35.47 -4.21
CA VAL A 386 -4.63 35.77 -4.63
C VAL A 386 -3.89 36.50 -3.52
N ALA A 387 -2.73 35.96 -3.18
CA ALA A 387 -1.71 36.60 -2.36
C ALA A 387 -0.38 36.60 -3.12
N ASP A 388 0.06 37.80 -3.49
CA ASP A 388 1.26 38.01 -4.29
C ASP A 388 2.53 37.85 -3.46
N VAL A 389 3.44 36.99 -3.92
CA VAL A 389 4.79 36.83 -3.37
C VAL A 389 5.79 37.42 -4.34
N SER A 390 6.52 38.43 -3.88
CA SER A 390 7.51 39.13 -4.70
C SER A 390 8.77 38.31 -4.95
N ALA A 391 9.45 38.60 -6.05
CA ALA A 391 10.73 37.98 -6.40
C ALA A 391 11.78 38.08 -5.28
N ALA A 392 11.84 39.20 -4.57
CA ALA A 392 12.72 39.40 -3.41
C ALA A 392 12.37 38.47 -2.22
N ALA A 393 11.08 38.18 -2.02
CA ALA A 393 10.66 37.22 -0.98
C ALA A 393 11.04 35.79 -1.37
N VAL A 394 10.90 35.42 -2.65
CA VAL A 394 11.37 34.13 -3.18
C VAL A 394 12.88 34.01 -3.05
N GLU A 395 13.64 35.03 -3.44
CA GLU A 395 15.10 35.07 -3.26
C GLU A 395 15.49 34.90 -1.79
N GLY A 396 14.83 35.62 -0.88
CA GLY A 396 15.05 35.49 0.56
C GLY A 396 14.80 34.08 1.08
N LEU A 397 13.73 33.43 0.62
CA LEU A 397 13.43 32.03 0.97
C LEU A 397 14.52 31.09 0.46
N ILE A 398 14.89 31.19 -0.81
CA ILE A 398 15.87 30.29 -1.43
C ILE A 398 17.26 30.49 -0.83
N LYS A 399 17.66 31.73 -0.55
CA LYS A 399 18.91 32.06 0.14
C LYS A 399 19.01 31.42 1.53
N LEU A 400 17.88 31.22 2.20
CA LEU A 400 17.80 30.58 3.52
C LEU A 400 17.58 29.06 3.43
N SER A 401 17.50 28.50 2.23
CA SER A 401 17.19 27.09 1.99
C SER A 401 18.40 26.35 1.42
N ASP A 402 19.22 25.76 2.29
CA ASP A 402 20.48 25.10 1.91
C ASP A 402 20.29 23.87 1.00
N SER A 403 19.09 23.28 0.97
CA SER A 403 18.81 22.07 0.19
C SER A 403 18.49 22.34 -1.29
N VAL A 404 17.97 23.53 -1.62
CA VAL A 404 17.39 23.77 -2.95
C VAL A 404 18.48 23.97 -3.98
N GLN A 405 18.60 23.03 -4.92
CA GLN A 405 19.60 23.07 -5.99
C GLN A 405 19.00 23.55 -7.32
N CYS A 406 17.71 23.34 -7.54
CA CYS A 406 17.03 23.71 -8.77
C CYS A 406 15.64 24.29 -8.48
N LEU A 407 15.31 25.37 -9.16
CA LEU A 407 13.98 25.98 -9.11
C LEU A 407 13.29 25.82 -10.47
N VAL A 408 12.08 25.28 -10.48
CA VAL A 408 11.23 25.15 -11.68
C VAL A 408 10.01 26.03 -11.49
N LEU A 409 9.87 27.06 -12.33
CA LEU A 409 8.80 28.04 -12.26
C LEU A 409 7.88 27.89 -13.49
N ASN A 410 6.88 27.03 -13.36
CA ASN A 410 5.75 26.97 -14.28
C ASN A 410 4.75 28.09 -13.95
N ALA A 411 5.23 29.32 -14.12
CA ALA A 411 4.49 30.54 -13.91
C ALA A 411 4.92 31.59 -14.94
N CYS A 412 3.96 32.37 -15.42
CA CYS A 412 4.18 33.41 -16.42
C CYS A 412 5.17 34.47 -15.92
N PHE A 413 6.05 34.97 -16.81
CA PHE A 413 6.98 36.09 -16.54
C PHE A 413 7.99 35.86 -15.39
N SER A 414 8.30 34.59 -15.11
CA SER A 414 9.20 34.14 -14.05
C SER A 414 10.71 34.32 -14.34
N GLU A 415 11.09 34.76 -15.55
CA GLU A 415 12.49 35.06 -15.91
C GLU A 415 13.14 36.12 -14.99
N SER A 416 12.36 37.09 -14.55
CA SER A 416 12.80 38.13 -13.60
C SER A 416 13.19 37.54 -12.23
N ILE A 417 12.40 36.58 -11.73
CA ILE A 417 12.67 35.83 -10.50
C ILE A 417 13.90 34.94 -10.69
N ALA A 418 13.98 34.25 -11.85
CA ALA A 418 15.10 33.38 -12.17
C ALA A 418 16.46 34.10 -12.15
N THR A 419 16.48 35.37 -12.56
CA THR A 419 17.71 36.18 -12.56
C THR A 419 18.17 36.56 -11.14
N GLN A 420 17.23 36.79 -10.21
CA GLN A 420 17.54 37.16 -8.83
C GLN A 420 17.99 35.95 -8.00
N VAL A 421 17.40 34.77 -8.26
CA VAL A 421 17.66 33.56 -7.46
C VAL A 421 18.92 32.80 -7.91
N LYS A 422 19.43 33.07 -9.12
CA LYS A 422 20.51 32.29 -9.74
C LYS A 422 21.78 32.15 -8.88
N ASP A 423 22.09 33.11 -8.02
CA ASP A 423 23.31 33.10 -7.20
C ASP A 423 23.18 32.17 -5.97
N HIS A 424 22.00 31.56 -5.76
CA HIS A 424 21.69 30.71 -4.62
C HIS A 424 21.33 29.26 -4.98
N VAL A 425 21.24 28.94 -6.28
CA VAL A 425 20.90 27.60 -6.77
C VAL A 425 21.81 27.21 -7.94
N LYS A 426 21.79 25.95 -8.37
CA LYS A 426 22.56 25.47 -9.54
C LYS A 426 21.84 25.74 -10.86
N ALA A 427 20.51 25.80 -10.83
CA ALA A 427 19.68 26.04 -12.02
C ALA A 427 18.36 26.70 -11.66
N VAL A 428 17.89 27.60 -12.53
CA VAL A 428 16.49 28.05 -12.52
C VAL A 428 15.89 27.86 -13.90
N ILE A 429 14.73 27.22 -13.94
CA ILE A 429 13.90 27.08 -15.13
C ILE A 429 12.71 28.00 -14.94
N GLY A 430 12.52 28.91 -15.89
CA GLY A 430 11.40 29.84 -15.87
C GLY A 430 10.90 30.14 -17.28
N CYS A 431 9.96 31.06 -17.35
CA CYS A 431 9.23 31.39 -18.57
C CYS A 431 9.33 32.90 -18.82
N SER A 432 9.71 33.30 -20.03
CA SER A 432 9.82 34.72 -20.37
C SER A 432 8.44 35.38 -20.57
N ILE A 433 7.43 34.59 -20.94
CA ILE A 433 6.04 35.01 -21.16
C ILE A 433 5.08 33.89 -20.72
N ALA A 434 3.77 34.11 -20.89
CA ALA A 434 2.74 33.13 -20.58
C ALA A 434 2.85 31.84 -21.43
N ILE A 435 2.71 30.69 -20.76
CA ILE A 435 2.78 29.34 -21.35
C ILE A 435 1.41 28.68 -21.23
N GLY A 436 1.04 27.89 -22.23
CA GLY A 436 -0.21 27.10 -22.20
C GLY A 436 -0.16 25.94 -21.20
N ASP A 437 -1.30 25.61 -20.60
CA ASP A 437 -1.45 24.52 -19.63
C ASP A 437 -0.94 23.16 -20.16
N GLU A 438 -1.29 22.81 -21.41
CA GLU A 438 -0.81 21.59 -22.06
C GLU A 438 0.72 21.55 -22.21
N ALA A 439 1.33 22.70 -22.52
CA ALA A 439 2.79 22.80 -22.64
C ALA A 439 3.47 22.71 -21.27
N ALA A 440 2.87 23.25 -20.21
CA ALA A 440 3.37 23.11 -18.84
C ALA A 440 3.38 21.64 -18.40
N ILE A 441 2.27 20.93 -18.61
CA ILE A 441 2.16 19.49 -18.31
C ILE A 441 3.19 18.68 -19.11
N ALA A 442 3.27 18.91 -20.43
CA ALA A 442 4.20 18.20 -21.30
C ALA A 442 5.67 18.51 -21.00
N PHE A 443 6.00 19.73 -20.56
CA PHE A 443 7.33 20.08 -20.13
C PHE A 443 7.69 19.34 -18.83
N THR A 444 6.84 19.45 -17.81
CA THR A 444 7.03 18.87 -16.48
C THR A 444 7.26 17.36 -16.56
N ARG A 445 6.41 16.66 -17.31
CA ARG A 445 6.50 15.21 -17.48
C ARG A 445 7.84 14.79 -18.11
N ALA A 446 8.31 15.52 -19.14
CA ALA A 446 9.53 15.20 -19.86
C ALA A 446 10.80 15.56 -19.08
N PHE A 447 10.75 16.67 -18.34
CA PHE A 447 11.84 17.12 -17.49
C PHE A 447 12.15 16.09 -16.38
N TYR A 448 11.14 15.69 -15.61
CA TYR A 448 11.35 14.73 -14.52
C TYR A 448 11.65 13.31 -15.03
N ARG A 449 11.09 12.91 -16.18
CA ARG A 449 11.50 11.67 -16.86
C ARG A 449 12.99 11.68 -17.20
N ALA A 450 13.51 12.79 -17.73
CA ALA A 450 14.93 12.93 -18.05
C ALA A 450 15.82 12.90 -16.78
N LEU A 451 15.39 13.55 -15.70
CA LEU A 451 16.09 13.47 -14.40
C LEU A 451 16.14 12.03 -13.87
N ARG A 452 15.05 11.28 -14.01
CA ARG A 452 14.97 9.87 -13.55
C ARG A 452 15.95 8.97 -14.31
N HIS A 453 16.24 9.30 -15.56
CA HIS A 453 17.30 8.68 -16.37
C HIS A 453 18.72 9.15 -16.02
N GLY A 454 18.88 9.99 -15.00
CA GLY A 454 20.16 10.46 -14.48
C GLY A 454 20.78 11.62 -15.26
N HIS A 455 19.99 12.34 -16.05
CA HIS A 455 20.47 13.54 -16.72
C HIS A 455 20.56 14.72 -15.75
N HIS A 456 21.56 15.60 -15.94
CA HIS A 456 21.67 16.86 -15.19
C HIS A 456 20.61 17.87 -15.67
N TYR A 457 20.32 18.90 -14.86
CA TYR A 457 19.22 19.85 -15.10
C TYR A 457 19.22 20.45 -16.51
N ARG A 458 20.38 20.88 -17.03
CA ARG A 458 20.46 21.42 -18.40
C ARG A 458 20.02 20.42 -19.47
N ARG A 459 20.45 19.16 -19.39
CA ARG A 459 20.08 18.14 -20.37
C ARG A 459 18.62 17.73 -20.23
N ALA A 460 18.10 17.68 -19.01
CA ALA A 460 16.68 17.45 -18.75
C ALA A 460 15.81 18.57 -19.32
N PHE A 461 16.24 19.82 -19.19
CA PHE A 461 15.60 20.98 -19.83
C PHE A 461 15.58 20.87 -21.35
N ASP A 462 16.74 20.60 -21.97
CA ASP A 462 16.83 20.48 -23.43
C ASP A 462 15.93 19.33 -23.99
N LEU A 463 15.84 18.21 -23.26
CA LEU A 463 14.94 17.09 -23.60
C LEU A 463 13.46 17.46 -23.43
N ALA A 464 13.11 18.25 -22.43
CA ALA A 464 11.75 18.74 -22.25
C ALA A 464 11.34 19.72 -23.37
N LEU A 465 12.24 20.60 -23.80
CA LEU A 465 11.99 21.44 -24.99
C LEU A 465 11.81 20.60 -26.26
N ASN A 466 12.62 19.54 -26.40
CA ASN A 466 12.48 18.64 -27.54
C ASN A 466 11.14 17.90 -27.52
N GLU A 467 10.65 17.46 -26.36
CA GLU A 467 9.30 16.87 -26.22
C GLU A 467 8.23 17.86 -26.72
N LEU A 468 8.30 19.13 -26.33
CA LEU A 468 7.35 20.14 -26.80
C LEU A 468 7.40 20.29 -28.33
N GLN A 469 8.60 20.33 -28.91
CA GLN A 469 8.78 20.40 -30.37
C GLN A 469 8.23 19.16 -31.08
N LEU A 470 8.46 17.95 -30.54
CA LEU A 470 7.94 16.70 -31.10
C LEU A 470 6.41 16.64 -31.11
N ASN A 471 5.77 17.33 -30.17
CA ASN A 471 4.31 17.45 -30.09
C ASN A 471 3.76 18.70 -30.82
N GLY A 472 4.55 19.36 -31.68
CA GLY A 472 4.12 20.51 -32.47
C GLY A 472 3.92 21.81 -31.67
N MET A 473 4.53 21.91 -30.48
CA MET A 473 4.48 23.07 -29.60
C MET A 473 5.77 23.91 -29.68
N GLU A 474 6.35 24.13 -30.87
CA GLU A 474 7.63 24.83 -31.01
C GLU A 474 7.59 26.28 -30.50
N ASN A 475 6.44 26.93 -30.58
CA ASN A 475 6.26 28.29 -30.08
C ASN A 475 6.24 28.34 -28.54
N GLU A 476 5.70 27.31 -27.88
CA GLU A 476 5.73 27.19 -26.41
C GLU A 476 7.15 26.88 -25.92
N ALA A 477 7.87 25.99 -26.62
CA ALA A 477 9.25 25.62 -26.27
C ALA A 477 10.20 26.84 -26.23
N LYS A 478 10.00 27.85 -27.09
CA LYS A 478 10.83 29.07 -27.12
C LYS A 478 10.67 29.97 -25.89
N LYS A 479 9.56 29.82 -25.16
CA LYS A 479 9.20 30.64 -23.99
C LYS A 479 9.93 30.21 -22.72
N TYR A 480 10.31 28.94 -22.65
CA TYR A 480 11.11 28.39 -21.55
C TYR A 480 12.55 28.90 -21.61
N LYS A 481 13.09 29.27 -20.44
CA LYS A 481 14.45 29.76 -20.24
C LYS A 481 15.14 28.95 -19.16
N PHE A 482 16.40 28.59 -19.42
CA PHE A 482 17.29 27.98 -18.45
C PHE A 482 18.32 29.01 -18.01
N VAL A 483 18.27 29.40 -16.74
CA VAL A 483 19.27 30.26 -16.10
C VAL A 483 20.24 29.36 -15.35
N VAL A 484 21.52 29.43 -15.75
CA VAL A 484 22.60 28.75 -15.03
C VAL A 484 22.83 29.50 -13.72
N GLY A 485 22.79 28.78 -12.62
CA GLY A 485 23.09 29.35 -11.32
C GLY A 485 24.59 29.32 -10.99
N ASN A 486 25.00 30.15 -10.03
CA ASN A 486 26.40 30.35 -9.65
C ASN A 486 26.76 29.70 -8.29
N ALA A 487 25.83 28.96 -7.69
CA ALA A 487 25.97 28.37 -6.36
C ALA A 487 26.69 27.02 -6.33
#